data_AF-C0C6T5-F1
#
_entry.id   AF-C0C6T5-F1
#
_cell.length_a   1.000
_cell.length_b   1.000
_cell.length_c   1.000
_cell.angle_alpha   90.00
_cell.angle_beta   90.00
_cell.angle_gamma   90.00
#
_symmetry.space_group_name_H-M   'P 1'
#
loop_
_entity.id
_entity.type
_entity.pdbx_description
1 polymer ?
#
loop_
_entity_poly.entity_id
_entity_poly.type
_entity_poly.pdbx_seq_one_letter_code
_entity_poly.pdbx_strand_id
1 'polypeptide(L)' 'KKIPAHRFGYPEEVAACAVFLASDAASLINGANLVIDGGFTIC' A
#
# COMPACT_ATOMS: atom_id res chain seq x y z
N LYS A 1 -5.56 -17.09 9.72
CA LYS A 1 -4.88 -16.82 8.43
C LYS A 1 -4.02 -15.59 8.62
N LYS A 2 -2.76 -15.57 8.15
CA LYS A 2 -1.81 -14.47 8.40
C LYS A 2 -2.11 -13.16 7.65
N ILE A 3 -3.00 -13.18 6.67
CA ILE A 3 -3.43 -11.97 5.95
C ILE A 3 -4.88 -11.66 6.36
N PRO A 4 -5.13 -10.57 7.10
CA PRO A 4 -6.48 -10.12 7.47
C PRO A 4 -7.42 -9.92 6.28
N ALA A 5 -6.92 -9.41 5.16
CA ALA A 5 -7.69 -9.26 3.92
C ALA A 5 -8.10 -10.60 3.27
N HIS A 6 -7.61 -11.74 3.78
CA HIS A 6 -7.97 -13.10 3.37
C HIS A 6 -7.73 -13.46 1.89
N ARG A 7 -6.93 -12.66 1.17
CA ARG A 7 -6.49 -12.91 -0.20
C ARG A 7 -5.05 -12.43 -0.40
N PHE A 8 -4.44 -12.84 -1.50
CA PHE A 8 -3.21 -12.22 -1.98
C PHE A 8 -3.51 -10.85 -2.60
N GLY A 9 -2.53 -9.96 -2.48
CA GLY A 9 -2.50 -8.72 -3.24
C GLY A 9 -2.16 -8.98 -4.71
N TYR A 10 -2.64 -8.12 -5.58
CA TYR A 10 -2.28 -8.12 -6.99
C TYR A 10 -1.32 -6.97 -7.31
N PRO A 11 -0.46 -7.10 -8.34
CA PRO A 11 0.51 -6.06 -8.71
C PRO A 11 -0.11 -4.67 -8.94
N GLU A 12 -1.34 -4.62 -9.45
CA GLU A 12 -2.08 -3.40 -9.75
C GLU A 12 -2.36 -2.56 -8.49
N GLU A 13 -2.49 -3.20 -7.33
CA GLU A 13 -2.71 -2.50 -6.05
C GLU A 13 -1.46 -1.74 -5.61
N VAL A 14 -0.27 -2.32 -5.81
CA VAL A 14 1.01 -1.64 -5.57
C VAL A 14 1.23 -0.53 -6.60
N ALA A 15 0.92 -0.80 -7.87
CA ALA A 15 1.04 0.18 -8.94
C ALA A 15 0.16 1.42 -8.69
N ALA A 16 -1.08 1.23 -8.25
CA ALA A 16 -1.99 2.33 -7.91
C ALA A 16 -1.43 3.21 -6.78
N CYS A 17 -0.88 2.59 -5.73
CA CYS A 17 -0.23 3.33 -4.65
C CYS A 17 1.04 4.06 -5.09
N ALA A 18 1.83 3.47 -5.98
CA ALA A 18 3.00 4.14 -6.57
C ALA A 18 2.58 5.36 -7.39
N VAL A 19 1.52 5.26 -8.20
CA VAL A 19 0.96 6.39 -8.95
C VAL A 19 0.44 7.48 -8.01
N PHE A 20 -0.24 7.11 -6.92
CA PHE A 20 -0.67 8.07 -5.90
C PHE A 20 0.52 8.84 -5.32
N LEU A 21 1.57 8.12 -4.88
CA LEU A 21 2.77 8.74 -4.31
C LEU A 21 3.54 9.62 -5.31
N ALA A 22 3.45 9.32 -6.61
CA ALA A 22 4.05 10.13 -7.67
C ALA A 22 3.18 11.34 -8.09
N SER A 23 1.94 11.43 -7.61
CA SER A 23 1.00 12.48 -7.99
C SER A 23 1.06 13.69 -7.05
N ASP A 24 0.52 14.83 -7.49
CA ASP A 24 0.39 16.06 -6.68
C ASP A 24 -0.43 15.85 -5.39
N ALA A 25 -1.29 14.83 -5.37
CA ALA A 25 -2.07 14.47 -4.19
C ALA A 25 -1.20 14.03 -3.00
N ALA A 26 0.04 13.59 -3.26
CA ALA A 26 1.01 13.19 -2.24
C ALA A 26 2.06 14.28 -1.95
N SER A 27 1.83 15.54 -2.36
CA SER A 27 2.81 16.65 -2.28
C SER A 27 3.45 16.90 -0.90
N LEU A 28 2.79 16.51 0.20
CA LEU A 28 3.33 16.63 1.56
C LEU A 28 3.69 15.28 2.20
N ILE A 29 3.54 14.18 1.48
CA ILE A 29 3.84 12.83 1.98
C ILE A 29 5.29 12.51 1.67
N ASN A 30 6.17 12.73 2.64
CA ASN A 30 7.59 12.39 2.57
C ASN A 30 8.04 11.67 3.86
N GLY A 31 9.10 10.86 3.76
CA GLY A 31 9.67 10.13 4.90
C GLY A 31 8.76 9.04 5.50
N ALA A 32 7.66 8.70 4.84
CA ALA A 32 6.69 7.72 5.31
C ALA A 32 6.74 6.42 4.50
N ASN A 33 6.44 5.29 5.15
CA ASN A 33 6.21 4.01 4.49
C ASN A 33 4.71 3.79 4.28
N LEU A 34 4.29 3.63 3.02
CA LEU A 34 2.93 3.21 2.68
C LEU A 34 2.88 1.68 2.57
N VAL A 35 2.33 1.01 3.60
CA VAL A 35 2.26 -0.45 3.67
C VAL A 35 1.03 -0.98 2.94
N ILE A 36 1.23 -1.94 2.03
CA ILE A 36 0.20 -2.51 1.15
C ILE A 36 0.29 -4.04 1.20
N ASP A 37 -0.17 -4.64 2.28
CA ASP A 37 0.03 -6.08 2.55
C ASP A 37 -1.23 -6.81 3.06
N GLY A 38 -2.39 -6.17 2.97
CA GLY A 38 -3.65 -6.73 3.45
C GLY A 38 -3.72 -6.87 4.98
N GLY A 39 -2.89 -6.13 5.72
CA GLY A 39 -2.85 -6.11 7.19
C GLY A 39 -1.86 -7.11 7.80
N PHE A 40 -0.98 -7.70 6.98
CA PHE A 40 -0.03 -8.72 7.41
C PHE A 40 0.98 -8.19 8.45
N THR A 41 1.45 -6.95 8.31
CA THR A 41 2.46 -6.34 9.20
C THR A 41 1.94 -6.08 10.61
N ILE A 42 0.63 -5.96 10.80
CA ILE A 42 0.02 -5.58 12.08
C ILE A 42 -0.34 -6.81 12.94
N CYS A 43 -0.41 -8.01 12.35
CA CYS A 43 -0.79 -9.25 13.02
C CYS A 43 0.37 -10.22 13.25
#